data_AF-A0A372LK51-F1
#
_entry.id   AF-A0A372LK51-F1
#
_cell.length_a   1.000
_cell.length_b   1.000
_cell.length_c   1.000
_cell.angle_alpha   90.00
_cell.angle_beta   90.00
_cell.angle_gamma   90.00
#
_symmetry.space_group_name_H-M   'P 1'
#
loop_
_entity.id
_entity.type
_entity.pdbx_description
1 polymer ?
#
loop_
_entity_poly.entity_id
_entity_poly.type
_entity_poly.pdbx_seq_one_letter_code
_entity_poly.pdbx_strand_id
1 'polypeptide(L)'
;MSQDQIEKMLEQLCYFKDVGITHTFSQNQKPILSVICITLDNQIEITQAFRIRYIERQTTKIYGNVKSTALAINEAISSNLETATN
;
A
#
# COMPACT_ATOMS: atom_id res chain seq x y z
N MET A 1 -5.98 3.24 -11.70
CA MET A 1 -6.73 2.26 -10.89
C MET A 1 -7.73 3.05 -10.08
N SER A 2 -8.98 2.62 -9.92
CA SER A 2 -9.91 3.33 -9.02
C SER A 2 -9.57 3.01 -7.56
N GLN A 3 -9.99 3.88 -6.63
CA GLN A 3 -9.82 3.63 -5.20
C GLN A 3 -10.46 2.29 -4.79
N ASP A 4 -11.68 2.01 -5.26
CA ASP A 4 -12.38 0.74 -4.98
C ASP A 4 -11.60 -0.51 -5.41
N GLN A 5 -10.86 -0.43 -6.52
CA GLN A 5 -10.01 -1.52 -6.99
C GLN A 5 -8.80 -1.72 -6.06
N ILE A 6 -8.24 -0.63 -5.54
CA ILE A 6 -7.13 -0.68 -4.57
C ILE A 6 -7.64 -1.28 -3.25
N GLU A 7 -8.82 -0.87 -2.77
CA GLU A 7 -9.42 -1.40 -1.54
C GLU A 7 -9.62 -2.93 -1.63
N LYS A 8 -10.23 -3.43 -2.70
CA LYS A 8 -10.40 -4.88 -2.92
C LYS A 8 -9.07 -5.64 -2.97
N MET A 9 -8.05 -5.06 -3.60
CA MET A 9 -6.73 -5.67 -3.64
C MET A 9 -6.08 -5.73 -2.25
N LEU A 10 -6.24 -4.71 -1.42
CA LEU A 10 -5.72 -4.69 -0.05
C LEU A 10 -6.40 -5.75 0.84
N GLU A 11 -7.71 -5.94 0.68
CA GLU A 11 -8.45 -7.01 1.38
C GLU A 11 -7.89 -8.39 1.02
N GLN A 12 -7.66 -8.64 -0.27
CA GLN A 12 -7.04 -9.88 -0.74
C GLN A 12 -5.62 -10.06 -0.21
N LEU A 13 -4.85 -8.96 -0.13
CA LEU A 13 -3.48 -9.00 0.37
C LEU A 13 -3.41 -9.45 1.83
N CYS A 14 -4.39 -9.05 2.65
CA CYS A 14 -4.49 -9.49 4.04
C CYS A 14 -5.08 -10.89 4.20
N TYR A 15 -5.92 -11.36 3.26
CA TYR A 15 -6.37 -12.76 3.25
C TYR A 15 -5.18 -13.73 3.16
N PHE A 16 -4.15 -13.37 2.39
CA PHE A 16 -2.92 -14.15 2.23
C PHE A 16 -1.76 -13.65 3.13
N LYS A 17 -2.06 -13.05 4.29
CA LYS A 17 -1.02 -12.47 5.17
C LYS A 17 0.05 -13.47 5.61
N ASP A 18 -0.30 -14.74 5.79
CA ASP A 18 0.60 -15.78 6.32
C ASP A 18 1.72 -16.16 5.35
N VAL A 19 1.55 -15.87 4.05
CA VAL A 19 2.56 -16.12 3.01
C VAL A 19 3.35 -14.85 2.63
N GLY A 20 3.11 -13.73 3.31
CA GLY A 20 3.94 -12.52 3.18
C GLY A 20 3.88 -11.86 1.79
N ILE A 21 2.69 -11.81 1.17
CA ILE A 21 2.54 -11.21 -0.18
C ILE A 21 2.91 -9.73 -0.16
N THR A 22 3.80 -9.36 -1.08
CA THR A 22 4.11 -7.96 -1.40
C THR A 22 3.51 -7.60 -2.75
N HIS A 23 2.70 -6.55 -2.78
CA HIS A 23 2.24 -5.96 -4.03
C HIS A 23 3.02 -4.69 -4.35
N THR A 24 3.45 -4.54 -5.60
CA THR A 24 4.21 -3.38 -6.05
C THR A 24 3.39 -2.60 -7.07
N PHE A 25 3.11 -1.34 -6.76
CA PHE A 25 2.45 -0.43 -7.69
C PHE A 25 3.51 0.23 -8.57
N SER A 26 3.33 0.08 -9.88
CA SER A 26 4.24 0.62 -10.89
C SER A 26 3.49 1.52 -11.85
N GLN A 27 4.17 2.54 -12.34
CA GLN A 27 3.70 3.43 -13.38
C GLN A 27 4.79 3.59 -14.42
N ASN A 28 4.45 3.45 -15.70
CA ASN A 28 5.42 3.49 -16.80
C ASN A 28 6.61 2.53 -16.56
N GLN A 29 6.32 1.33 -16.03
CA GLN A 29 7.30 0.29 -15.66
C GLN A 29 8.27 0.68 -14.52
N LYS A 30 8.10 1.85 -13.91
CA LYS A 30 8.85 2.29 -12.74
C LYS A 30 8.05 1.99 -11.47
N PRO A 31 8.63 1.29 -10.50
CA PRO A 31 7.92 0.99 -9.26
C PRO A 31 7.87 2.24 -8.38
N ILE A 32 6.66 2.65 -7.97
CA ILE A 32 6.42 3.84 -7.15
C ILE A 32 6.46 3.47 -5.67
N LEU A 33 5.71 2.44 -5.31
CA LEU A 33 5.56 1.98 -3.93
C LEU A 33 5.27 0.49 -3.89
N SER A 34 5.54 -0.10 -2.73
CA SER A 34 5.13 -1.47 -2.40
C SER A 34 4.29 -1.47 -1.14
N VAL A 35 3.35 -2.40 -1.06
CA VAL A 35 2.50 -2.60 0.11
C VAL A 35 2.56 -4.06 0.54
N ILE A 36 2.62 -4.26 1.85
CA ILE A 36 2.47 -5.54 2.51
C ILE A 36 1.40 -5.44 3.59
N CYS A 37 0.65 -6.52 3.81
CA CYS A 37 -0.17 -6.66 5.00
C CYS A 37 0.70 -7.22 6.11
N ILE A 38 0.67 -6.58 7.28
CA ILE A 38 1.41 -6.98 8.46
C ILE A 38 0.44 -7.21 9.61
N THR A 39 0.84 -8.08 10.53
CA THR A 39 0.16 -8.23 11.81
C THR A 39 0.91 -7.40 12.85
N LEU A 40 0.20 -6.52 13.54
CA LEU A 40 0.70 -5.82 14.71
C LEU A 40 0.20 -6.56 15.95
N ASP A 41 1.14 -7.08 16.73
CA ASP A 41 0.88 -7.70 18.03
C ASP A 41 1.45 -6.76 19.10
N ASN A 42 0.57 -6.20 19.93
CA ASN A 42 0.95 -5.32 21.03
C ASN A 42 0.63 -5.91 22.41
N GLN A 43 0.55 -7.24 22.52
CA GLN A 43 0.21 -8.00 23.74
C GLN A 43 -1.24 -7.81 24.25
N ILE A 44 -1.96 -6.81 23.73
CA ILE A 44 -3.34 -6.48 24.11
C ILE A 44 -4.30 -6.89 22.97
N GLU A 45 -3.89 -6.70 21.72
CA GLU A 45 -4.68 -7.00 20.54
C GLU A 45 -3.79 -7.39 19.35
N ILE A 46 -4.29 -8.32 18.53
CA ILE A 46 -3.70 -8.67 17.24
C ILE A 46 -4.49 -7.93 16.15
N THR A 47 -3.88 -6.92 15.55
CA THR A 47 -4.51 -6.11 14.50
C THR A 47 -3.79 -6.25 13.16
N GLN A 48 -4.54 -6.15 12.07
CA GLN A 48 -3.96 -6.08 10.73
C GLN A 48 -3.65 -4.63 10.38
N ALA A 49 -2.49 -4.40 9.79
CA ALA A 49 -2.08 -3.10 9.28
C ALA A 49 -1.39 -3.26 7.93
N PHE A 50 -1.24 -2.15 7.22
CA PHE A 50 -0.58 -2.09 5.93
C PHE A 50 0.69 -1.29 6.06
N ARG A 51 1.81 -1.87 5.63
CA ARG A 51 3.07 -1.15 5.51
C ARG A 51 3.27 -0.77 4.05
N ILE A 52 3.30 0.53 3.79
CA ILE A 52 3.64 1.09 2.49
C ILE A 52 5.09 1.54 2.51
N ARG A 53 5.89 1.05 1.56
CA ARG A 53 7.24 1.56 1.28
C ARG A 53 7.21 2.36 -0.01
N TYR A 54 7.48 3.66 0.10
CA TYR A 54 7.66 4.56 -1.04
C TYR A 54 9.09 4.45 -1.54
N ILE A 55 9.26 4.06 -2.80
CA ILE A 55 10.56 3.64 -3.33
C ILE A 55 11.46 4.84 -3.54
N GLU A 56 10.99 5.88 -4.23
CA GLU A 56 11.80 7.07 -4.51
C GLU A 56 12.15 7.85 -3.25
N ARG A 57 11.19 8.00 -2.33
CA ARG A 57 11.38 8.76 -1.08
C ARG A 57 12.12 7.95 -0.01
N GLN A 58 12.34 6.66 -0.23
CA GLN A 58 12.88 5.71 0.76
C GLN A 58 12.17 5.76 2.13
N THR A 59 10.90 6.17 2.15
CA THR A 59 10.11 6.28 3.37
C THR A 59 9.17 5.10 3.49
N THR A 60 8.88 4.72 4.74
CA THR A 60 7.91 3.68 5.07
C THR A 60 6.84 4.27 5.98
N LYS A 61 5.58 3.97 5.69
CA LYS A 61 4.42 4.38 6.50
C LYS A 61 3.57 3.16 6.84
N ILE A 62 2.91 3.21 7.99
CA ILE A 62 2.00 2.16 8.46
C ILE A 62 0.60 2.76 8.56
N TYR A 63 -0.38 2.02 8.05
CA TYR A 63 -1.79 2.39 8.02
C TYR A 63 -2.62 1.29 8.67
N GLY A 64 -3.55 1.66 9.56
CA GLY A 64 -4.32 0.68 10.34
C GLY A 64 -5.61 0.19 9.67
N ASN A 65 -5.95 0.67 8.47
CA ASN A 65 -7.18 0.25 7.79
C ASN A 65 -7.06 0.36 6.26
N VAL A 66 -7.90 -0.40 5.56
CA VAL A 66 -7.95 -0.49 4.10
C VAL A 66 -8.18 0.89 3.46
N LYS A 67 -9.15 1.66 3.98
CA LYS A 67 -9.56 2.94 3.38
C LYS A 67 -8.43 3.98 3.35
N SER A 68 -7.77 4.21 4.48
CA SER A 68 -6.65 5.15 4.58
C SER A 68 -5.44 4.70 3.75
N THR A 69 -5.21 3.39 3.67
CA THR A 69 -4.15 2.80 2.84
C THR A 69 -4.45 3.02 1.35
N ALA A 70 -5.68 2.76 0.92
CA ALA A 70 -6.10 2.93 -0.46
C ALA A 70 -6.02 4.40 -0.91
N LEU A 71 -6.45 5.33 -0.05
CA LEU A 71 -6.29 6.76 -0.29
C LEU A 71 -4.82 7.14 -0.48
N ALA A 72 -3.93 6.70 0.42
CA ALA A 72 -2.50 7.00 0.35
C ALA A 72 -1.82 6.42 -0.90
N ILE A 73 -2.26 5.25 -1.36
CA ILE A 73 -1.77 4.65 -2.62
C ILE A 73 -2.28 5.45 -3.81
N ASN A 74 -3.57 5.80 -3.84
CA ASN A 74 -4.18 6.53 -4.94
C ASN A 74 -3.54 7.93 -5.10
N GLU A 75 -3.33 8.64 -3.99
CA GLU A 75 -2.61 9.92 -3.97
C GLU A 75 -1.19 9.76 -4.51
N ALA A 76 -0.45 8.73 -4.06
CA ALA A 76 0.93 8.52 -4.51
C ALA A 76 1.04 8.19 -5.99
N ILE A 77 0.09 7.43 -6.55
CA ILE A 77 0.03 7.15 -7.98
C ILE A 77 -0.35 8.40 -8.78
N SER A 78 -1.24 9.23 -8.23
CA SER A 78 -1.71 10.46 -8.88
C SER A 78 -0.66 11.56 -8.87
N SER A 79 0.04 11.78 -7.75
CA SER A 79 1.12 12.78 -7.66
C SER A 79 2.33 12.44 -8.54
N ASN A 80 2.56 11.17 -8.86
CA ASN A 80 3.59 10.77 -9.83
C ASN A 80 3.18 10.99 -11.30
N LEU A 81 1.89 11.15 -11.60
CA LEU A 81 1.45 11.55 -12.94
C LEU A 81 1.83 12.99 -13.24
N GLU A 82 1.71 13.88 -12.26
CA GLU A 82 1.98 15.32 -12.44
C GLU A 82 3.47 15.61 -12.68
N THR A 83 4.37 14.83 -12.08
CA THR A 83 5.83 14.96 -12.29
C THR A 83 6.33 14.39 -13.62
N ALA A 84 5.56 13.54 -14.30
CA ALA A 84 5.96 12.92 -15.57
C ALA A 84 5.64 13.78 -16.82
N THR A 85 4.93 14.90 -16.63
CA THR A 85 4.48 15.81 -17.72
C THR A 85 5.29 17.10 -17.87
N ASN A 86 6.40 17.27 -17.15
CA ASN A 86 7.31 18.42 -17.32
C ASN A 86 8.65 18.01 -17.94
#